data_AF-A3J604-F1
#
_entry.id   AF-A3J604-F1
#
_cell.length_a   1.000
_cell.length_b   1.000
_cell.length_c   1.000
_cell.angle_alpha   90.00
_cell.angle_beta   90.00
_cell.angle_gamma   90.00
#
_symmetry.space_group_name_H-M   'P 1'
#
loop_
_entity.id
_entity.type
_entity.pdbx_description
1 polymer ?
#
loop_
_entity_poly.entity_id
_entity_poly.type
_entity_poly.pdbx_seq_one_letter_code
_entity_poly.pdbx_strand_id
1 'polypeptide(L)'
;MKKLLAIYLIIATTFTVKAQHMSFDETVKYIQQKVECCSVNYDDGTARYSKVDITKNGQIKFIRNNEDSMTFNLFDLNKRGSCECGISNDVTYVEFWYENNRCKRLKMNTMPEAERVSKAFLHLLTLCTKQKDPFQN
;
A
#
# COMPACT_ATOMS: atom_id res chain seq x y z
N MET A 1 -35.47 39.92 -3.96
CA MET A 1 -34.40 39.44 -3.04
C MET A 1 -35.02 38.31 -2.21
N LYS A 2 -34.55 37.07 -2.10
CA LYS A 2 -33.26 36.43 -2.34
C LYS A 2 -33.53 35.06 -2.98
N LYS A 3 -32.69 34.71 -3.96
CA LYS A 3 -32.71 33.43 -4.68
C LYS A 3 -31.85 32.40 -3.92
N LEU A 4 -32.23 31.13 -4.11
CA LEU A 4 -31.39 29.92 -4.08
C LEU A 4 -30.88 29.45 -2.71
N LEU A 5 -31.74 28.64 -2.10
CA LEU A 5 -31.38 27.56 -1.18
C LEU A 5 -30.49 26.51 -1.88
N ALA A 6 -29.44 26.12 -1.16
CA ALA A 6 -28.98 24.74 -0.98
C ALA A 6 -28.51 23.94 -2.20
N ILE A 7 -27.28 24.17 -2.69
CA ILE A 7 -26.47 23.10 -3.31
C ILE A 7 -24.99 23.38 -3.03
N TYR A 8 -24.43 22.93 -1.90
CA TYR A 8 -22.96 22.81 -1.72
C TYR A 8 -22.59 21.83 -0.60
N LEU A 9 -23.25 20.67 -0.52
CA LEU A 9 -22.88 19.64 0.47
C LEU A 9 -22.82 18.20 -0.07
N ILE A 10 -22.52 18.01 -1.36
CA ILE A 10 -22.34 16.67 -1.95
C ILE A 10 -21.12 16.63 -2.88
N ILE A 11 -19.93 16.96 -2.37
CA ILE A 11 -18.67 16.63 -3.09
C ILE A 11 -17.68 15.89 -2.17
N ALA A 12 -17.87 15.88 -0.85
CA ALA A 12 -16.91 15.27 0.08
C ALA A 12 -17.12 13.76 0.35
N THR A 13 -18.13 13.10 -0.22
CA THR A 13 -18.45 11.69 0.10
C THR A 13 -18.15 10.68 -1.01
N THR A 14 -17.81 11.10 -2.23
CA THR A 14 -17.59 10.16 -3.35
C THR A 14 -16.20 9.53 -3.39
N PHE A 15 -15.23 10.05 -2.63
CA PHE A 15 -13.87 9.50 -2.62
C PHE A 15 -13.65 8.40 -1.56
N THR A 16 -14.49 8.32 -0.53
CA THR A 16 -14.37 7.33 0.55
C THR A 16 -14.97 5.96 0.18
N VAL A 17 -15.90 5.90 -0.77
CA VAL A 17 -16.67 4.67 -1.08
C VAL A 17 -15.96 3.72 -2.06
N LYS A 18 -14.98 4.19 -2.86
CA LYS A 18 -14.41 3.35 -3.94
C LYS A 18 -13.33 2.36 -3.48
N ALA A 19 -12.61 2.61 -2.39
CA ALA A 19 -11.52 1.73 -1.97
C ALA A 19 -12.01 0.39 -1.39
N GLN A 20 -13.21 0.36 -0.78
CA GLN A 20 -13.76 -0.84 -0.14
C GLN A 20 -14.38 -1.85 -1.13
N HIS A 21 -14.38 -1.55 -2.44
CA HIS A 21 -14.97 -2.41 -3.48
C HIS A 21 -13.98 -2.90 -4.54
N MET A 22 -12.70 -2.57 -4.42
CA MET A 22 -11.71 -3.02 -5.40
C MET A 22 -11.43 -4.51 -5.22
N SER A 23 -11.45 -5.25 -6.32
CA SER A 23 -10.97 -6.63 -6.39
C SER A 23 -9.46 -6.72 -6.18
N PHE A 24 -8.93 -7.94 -6.01
CA PHE A 24 -7.49 -8.17 -5.90
C PHE A 24 -6.74 -7.59 -7.10
N ASP A 25 -7.17 -7.90 -8.32
CA ASP A 25 -6.48 -7.47 -9.55
C ASP A 25 -6.53 -5.94 -9.73
N GLU A 26 -7.66 -5.31 -9.38
CA GLU A 26 -7.78 -3.84 -9.41
C GLU A 26 -6.86 -3.18 -8.38
N THR A 27 -6.76 -3.77 -7.19
CA THR A 27 -5.90 -3.25 -6.11
C THR A 27 -4.43 -3.38 -6.48
N VAL A 28 -4.02 -4.53 -7.03
CA VAL A 28 -2.65 -4.73 -7.55
C VAL A 28 -2.34 -3.74 -8.65
N LYS A 29 -3.24 -3.57 -9.62
CA LYS A 29 -3.07 -2.61 -10.72
C LYS A 29 -2.92 -1.19 -10.20
N TYR A 30 -3.71 -0.79 -9.21
CA TYR A 30 -3.60 0.52 -8.58
C TYR A 30 -2.23 0.74 -7.92
N ILE A 31 -1.77 -0.24 -7.13
CA ILE A 31 -0.47 -0.15 -6.45
C ILE A 31 0.65 -0.07 -7.49
N GLN A 32 0.63 -0.92 -8.51
CA GLN A 32 1.62 -0.90 -9.60
C GLN A 32 1.71 0.48 -10.26
N GLN A 33 0.57 1.07 -10.65
CA GLN A 33 0.52 2.41 -11.24
C GLN A 33 1.12 3.46 -10.30
N LYS A 34 0.86 3.36 -9.00
CA LYS A 34 1.39 4.31 -8.00
C LYS A 34 2.88 4.14 -7.77
N VAL A 35 3.39 2.92 -7.76
CA VAL A 35 4.83 2.65 -7.68
C VAL A 35 5.55 3.23 -8.90
N GLU A 36 5.04 3.01 -10.11
CA GLU A 36 5.64 3.49 -11.36
C GLU A 36 5.64 5.04 -11.47
N CYS A 37 4.51 5.68 -11.18
CA CYS A 37 4.36 7.12 -11.38
C CYS A 37 4.99 7.95 -10.28
N CYS A 38 4.93 7.43 -9.05
CA CYS A 38 4.88 8.28 -7.88
C CYS A 38 5.80 7.81 -6.76
N SER A 39 6.50 6.68 -6.92
CA SER A 39 7.62 6.35 -6.05
C SER A 39 8.85 7.18 -6.40
N VAL A 40 9.66 7.51 -5.39
CA VAL A 40 10.88 8.31 -5.56
C VAL A 40 12.10 7.58 -5.02
N ASN A 41 13.26 8.02 -5.50
CA ASN A 41 14.55 7.63 -4.97
C ASN A 41 14.65 7.96 -3.47
N TYR A 42 15.37 7.14 -2.73
CA TYR A 42 15.83 7.52 -1.42
C TYR A 42 16.88 8.65 -1.55
N ASP A 43 17.04 9.44 -0.49
CA ASP A 43 17.97 10.59 -0.48
C ASP A 43 19.45 10.16 -0.63
N ASP A 44 19.72 8.85 -0.68
CA ASP A 44 21.01 8.22 -0.99
C ASP A 44 21.29 8.04 -2.51
N GLY A 45 20.38 8.48 -3.38
CA GLY A 45 20.53 8.37 -4.83
C GLY A 45 20.19 6.99 -5.40
N THR A 46 19.62 6.08 -4.60
CA THR A 46 19.18 4.78 -5.11
C THR A 46 17.99 4.90 -6.07
N ALA A 47 17.99 4.09 -7.13
CA ALA A 47 16.96 4.13 -8.16
C ALA A 47 15.55 3.83 -7.61
N ARG A 48 14.53 4.46 -8.21
CA ARG A 48 13.11 4.22 -7.91
C ARG A 48 12.73 2.77 -8.20
N TYR A 49 11.71 2.28 -7.52
CA TYR A 49 11.10 1.01 -7.89
C TYR A 49 10.43 1.14 -9.25
N SER A 50 10.74 0.22 -10.16
CA SER A 50 10.15 0.18 -11.50
C SER A 50 8.89 -0.68 -11.55
N LYS A 51 8.76 -1.65 -10.63
CA LYS A 51 7.65 -2.60 -10.60
C LYS A 51 7.45 -3.18 -9.21
N VAL A 52 6.23 -3.64 -8.94
CA VAL A 52 5.90 -4.48 -7.80
C VAL A 52 5.10 -5.70 -8.28
N ASP A 53 5.59 -6.88 -7.94
CA ASP A 53 4.88 -8.14 -8.16
C ASP A 53 4.17 -8.54 -6.88
N ILE A 54 2.86 -8.79 -6.98
CA ILE A 54 1.97 -9.11 -5.86
C ILE A 54 1.20 -10.37 -6.21
N THR A 55 1.24 -11.35 -5.32
CA THR A 55 0.56 -12.63 -5.51
C THR A 55 -0.63 -12.78 -4.54
N LYS A 56 -1.57 -13.68 -4.85
CA LYS A 56 -2.75 -13.92 -4.02
C LYS A 56 -2.45 -14.51 -2.63
N ASN A 57 -1.25 -15.07 -2.43
CA ASN A 57 -0.82 -15.60 -1.13
C ASN A 57 -0.11 -14.53 -0.26
N GLY A 58 -0.11 -13.28 -0.69
CA GLY A 58 0.45 -12.16 0.05
C GLY A 58 1.95 -11.91 -0.20
N GLN A 59 2.60 -12.65 -1.09
CA GLN A 59 4.00 -12.34 -1.46
C GLN A 59 4.08 -11.05 -2.27
N ILE A 60 4.94 -10.13 -1.82
CA ILE A 60 5.24 -8.84 -2.43
C ILE A 60 6.72 -8.82 -2.83
N LYS A 61 7.00 -8.37 -4.04
CA LYS A 61 8.34 -8.22 -4.58
C LYS A 61 8.48 -6.90 -5.32
N PHE A 62 9.21 -5.96 -4.76
CA PHE A 62 9.59 -4.72 -5.42
C PHE A 62 10.84 -4.92 -6.26
N ILE A 63 10.77 -4.42 -7.49
CA ILE A 63 11.82 -4.52 -8.49
C ILE A 63 12.41 -3.15 -8.74
N ARG A 64 13.74 -3.07 -8.77
CA ARG A 64 14.52 -1.87 -9.06
C ARG A 64 15.61 -2.27 -10.06
N ASN A 65 15.74 -1.54 -11.16
CA ASN A 65 16.72 -1.84 -12.22
C ASN A 65 16.65 -3.29 -12.74
N ASN A 66 15.44 -3.85 -12.86
CA ASN A 66 15.18 -5.25 -13.23
C ASN A 66 15.70 -6.31 -12.23
N GLU A 67 16.05 -5.89 -11.01
CA GLU A 67 16.49 -6.77 -9.93
C GLU A 67 15.54 -6.69 -8.73
N ASP A 68 15.44 -7.81 -8.00
CA ASP A 68 14.70 -7.91 -6.75
C ASP A 68 15.37 -7.04 -5.69
N SER A 69 14.66 -6.02 -5.22
CA SER A 69 15.20 -5.08 -4.22
C SER A 69 14.59 -5.30 -2.84
N MET A 70 13.31 -5.68 -2.80
CA MET A 70 12.61 -5.94 -1.54
C MET A 70 11.56 -7.03 -1.75
N THR A 71 11.67 -8.11 -0.98
CA THR A 71 10.72 -9.22 -1.00
C THR A 71 10.25 -9.54 0.41
N PHE A 72 8.95 -9.70 0.60
CA PHE A 72 8.33 -10.08 1.88
C PHE A 72 6.94 -10.68 1.65
N ASN A 73 6.36 -11.30 2.68
CA ASN A 73 4.95 -11.70 2.69
C ASN A 73 4.16 -10.78 3.62
N LEU A 74 2.98 -10.31 3.19
CA LEU A 74 2.09 -9.47 3.99
C LEU A 74 1.68 -10.12 5.33
N PHE A 75 1.57 -11.45 5.37
CA PHE A 75 1.18 -12.19 6.57
C PHE A 75 2.32 -12.40 7.57
N ASP A 76 3.56 -12.12 7.18
CA ASP A 76 4.75 -12.26 8.02
C ASP A 76 5.18 -10.92 8.65
N LEU A 77 4.44 -9.84 8.37
CA LEU A 77 4.71 -8.51 8.94
C LEU A 77 4.44 -8.50 10.45
N ASN A 78 5.33 -7.86 11.20
CA ASN A 78 5.25 -7.78 12.65
C ASN A 78 4.31 -6.64 13.09
N LYS A 79 3.44 -6.94 14.05
CA LYS A 79 2.53 -5.96 14.65
C LYS A 79 3.31 -5.05 15.58
N ARG A 80 3.27 -3.73 15.35
CA ARG A 80 4.00 -2.74 16.15
C ARG A 80 3.04 -1.76 16.81
N GLY A 81 3.04 -1.70 18.14
CA GLY A 81 2.19 -0.79 18.88
C GLY A 81 0.71 -1.00 18.54
N SER A 82 0.02 0.05 18.11
CA SER A 82 -1.38 -0.02 17.64
C SER A 82 -1.55 -0.47 16.18
N CYS A 83 -0.46 -0.67 15.43
CA CYS A 83 -0.52 -1.18 14.07
C CYS A 83 -0.62 -2.72 14.09
N GLU A 84 -1.85 -3.24 14.08
CA GLU A 84 -2.13 -4.67 14.17
C GLU A 84 -1.79 -5.49 12.92
N CYS A 85 -1.38 -4.84 11.84
CA CYS A 85 -1.19 -5.46 10.53
C CYS A 85 0.24 -5.28 9.96
N GLY A 86 1.12 -4.59 10.69
CA GLY A 86 2.51 -4.35 10.29
C GLY A 86 2.69 -3.41 9.08
N ILE A 87 1.64 -2.70 8.67
CA ILE A 87 1.67 -1.72 7.58
C ILE A 87 1.25 -0.35 8.13
N SER A 88 2.13 0.63 8.00
CA SER A 88 1.86 2.02 8.40
C SER A 88 2.29 3.00 7.30
N ASN A 89 2.00 4.27 7.52
CA ASN A 89 2.58 5.35 6.75
C ASN A 89 3.17 6.41 7.69
N ASP A 90 4.30 7.00 7.28
CA ASP A 90 4.94 8.12 7.98
C ASP A 90 5.40 9.15 6.95
N VAL A 91 4.86 10.36 7.03
CA VAL A 91 5.06 11.44 6.05
C VAL A 91 4.83 10.91 4.61
N THR A 92 5.88 10.75 3.82
CA THR A 92 5.84 10.27 2.43
C THR A 92 6.20 8.79 2.30
N TYR A 93 6.40 8.07 3.39
CA TYR A 93 6.77 6.66 3.39
C TYR A 93 5.56 5.77 3.65
N VAL A 94 5.47 4.68 2.90
CA VAL A 94 4.75 3.47 3.30
C VAL A 94 5.76 2.56 4.00
N GLU A 95 5.42 2.06 5.17
CA GLU A 95 6.31 1.25 5.99
C GLU A 95 5.74 -0.16 6.18
N PHE A 96 6.60 -1.17 6.00
CA PHE A 96 6.32 -2.59 6.19
C PHE A 96 7.20 -3.11 7.32
N TRP A 97 6.63 -3.31 8.50
CA TRP A 97 7.36 -3.73 9.71
C TRP A 97 7.56 -5.24 9.70
N TYR A 98 8.81 -5.69 9.83
CA TYR A 98 9.13 -7.13 9.84
C TYR A 98 9.81 -7.57 11.16
N GLU A 99 10.36 -6.64 11.94
CA GLU A 99 10.89 -6.88 13.30
C GLU A 99 10.57 -5.69 14.20
N ASN A 100 10.78 -5.86 15.52
CA ASN A 100 10.66 -4.76 16.48
C ASN A 100 11.63 -3.63 16.09
N ASN A 101 11.05 -2.50 15.66
CA ASN A 101 11.77 -1.32 15.18
C ASN A 101 12.53 -1.48 13.85
N ARG A 102 12.24 -2.51 13.04
CA ARG A 102 12.74 -2.58 11.66
C ARG A 102 11.59 -2.64 10.66
N CYS A 103 11.65 -1.72 9.70
CA CYS A 103 10.72 -1.68 8.58
C CYS A 103 11.46 -1.56 7.26
N LYS A 104 10.84 -2.12 6.23
CA LYS A 104 11.13 -1.76 4.85
C LYS A 104 10.24 -0.58 4.47
N ARG A 105 10.74 0.31 3.62
CA ARG A 105 10.01 1.52 3.24
C ARG A 105 9.77 1.58 1.73
N LEU A 106 8.72 2.28 1.35
CA LEU A 106 8.47 2.74 -0.02
C LEU A 106 8.23 4.26 0.06
N LYS A 107 9.13 5.05 -0.49
CA LYS A 107 9.02 6.52 -0.53
C LYS A 107 8.13 6.94 -1.70
N MET A 108 7.14 7.78 -1.42
CA MET A 108 6.22 8.36 -2.39
C MET A 108 6.51 9.86 -2.60
N ASN A 109 6.04 10.43 -3.71
CA ASN A 109 6.16 11.85 -4.03
C ASN A 109 5.50 12.74 -2.97
N THR A 110 4.33 12.34 -2.45
CA THR A 110 3.53 13.16 -1.53
C THR A 110 2.94 12.34 -0.38
N MET A 111 2.64 13.00 0.74
CA MET A 111 2.01 12.35 1.90
C MET A 111 0.65 11.71 1.56
N PRO A 112 -0.26 12.37 0.80
CA PRO A 112 -1.53 11.75 0.43
C PRO A 112 -1.36 10.51 -0.47
N GLU A 113 -0.28 10.40 -1.23
CA GLU A 113 0.01 9.19 -2.00
C GLU A 113 0.48 8.04 -1.11
N ALA A 114 1.37 8.30 -0.16
CA ALA A 114 1.76 7.32 0.84
C ALA A 114 0.56 6.79 1.62
N GLU A 115 -0.35 7.68 2.04
CA GLU A 115 -1.58 7.28 2.72
C GLU A 115 -2.49 6.40 1.84
N ARG A 116 -2.69 6.75 0.56
CA ARG A 116 -3.53 5.94 -0.32
C ARG A 116 -2.91 4.59 -0.66
N VAL A 117 -1.59 4.55 -0.87
CA VAL A 117 -0.88 3.30 -1.18
C VAL A 117 -0.84 2.38 0.04
N SER A 118 -0.58 2.91 1.25
CA SER A 118 -0.66 2.11 2.49
C SER A 118 -2.06 1.52 2.68
N LYS A 119 -3.13 2.30 2.47
CA LYS A 119 -4.51 1.78 2.49
C LYS A 119 -4.77 0.71 1.43
N ALA A 120 -4.18 0.80 0.24
CA ALA A 120 -4.31 -0.24 -0.77
C ALA A 120 -3.61 -1.55 -0.35
N PHE A 121 -2.44 -1.47 0.30
CA PHE A 121 -1.79 -2.65 0.88
C PHE A 121 -2.58 -3.24 2.07
N LEU A 122 -3.19 -2.40 2.90
CA LEU A 122 -4.11 -2.85 3.94
C LEU A 122 -5.34 -3.55 3.36
N HIS A 123 -5.88 -3.05 2.24
CA HIS A 123 -6.97 -3.71 1.54
C HIS A 123 -6.54 -5.06 0.98
N LEU A 124 -5.33 -5.16 0.40
CA LEU A 124 -4.78 -6.44 -0.07
C LEU A 124 -4.70 -7.49 1.03
N LEU A 125 -4.39 -7.13 2.28
CA LEU A 125 -4.41 -8.08 3.41
C LEU A 125 -5.78 -8.76 3.57
N THR A 126 -6.87 -8.05 3.28
CA THR A 126 -8.24 -8.59 3.36
C THR A 126 -8.61 -9.48 2.16
N LEU A 127 -7.92 -9.30 1.03
CA LEU A 127 -8.18 -10.01 -0.23
C LEU A 127 -7.25 -11.20 -0.45
N CYS A 128 -6.07 -11.22 0.16
CA CYS A 128 -5.12 -12.32 0.06
C CYS A 128 -5.56 -13.51 0.91
N THR A 129 -5.22 -14.71 0.44
CA THR A 129 -5.46 -15.94 1.20
C THR A 129 -4.13 -16.44 1.74
N LYS A 130 -4.01 -16.52 3.07
CA LYS A 130 -2.83 -17.14 3.67
C LYS A 130 -2.77 -18.60 3.23
N GLN A 131 -1.70 -18.97 2.53
CA GLN A 131 -1.47 -20.36 2.16
C GLN A 131 -1.28 -21.15 3.45
N LYS A 132 -2.13 -22.16 3.69
CA LYS A 132 -1.95 -23.06 4.83
C LYS A 132 -0.71 -23.91 4.56
N ASP A 133 0.16 -24.01 5.55
CA ASP A 133 1.22 -24.99 5.53
C ASP A 133 0.56 -26.38 5.47
N PRO A 134 0.82 -27.21 4.45
CA PRO A 134 0.21 -28.53 4.32
C PRO A 134 0.57 -29.47 5.48
N PHE A 135 1.52 -29.09 6.34
CA PHE A 135 1.94 -29.85 7.52
C PHE A 135 1.47 -29.25 8.85
N GLN A 136 0.77 -28.10 8.85
CA GLN A 136 0.15 -27.52 10.04
C GLN A 136 -1.36 -27.75 10.00
N ASN A 137 -1.81 -28.84 10.64
CA ASN A 137 -3.22 -29.13 10.93
C ASN A 137 -3.75 -28.27 12.08
#